data_AF-A0A848N175-F1
#
_entry.id   AF-A0A848N175-F1
#
_cell.length_a   1.000
_cell.length_b   1.000
_cell.length_c   1.000
_cell.angle_alpha   90.00
_cell.angle_beta   90.00
_cell.angle_gamma   90.00
#
_symmetry.space_group_name_H-M   'P 1'
#
loop_
_entity.id
_entity.type
_entity.pdbx_description
1 polymer ?
#
loop_
_entity_poly.entity_id
_entity_poly.type
_entity_poly.pdbx_seq_one_letter_code
_entity_poly.pdbx_strand_id
1 'polypeptide(L)'
;MKKKTTILVLIGVSTMAFSQVAIGKSEITKLSDNITPNPGISLEFGPDTTEKKGIVLPWVTGTSNSSPFITGYAGSNTVVDGTIVYDTSDHKVKYKKAGTWFDLSVDTNGNANTTLQDSKSDLPNAKAAIGTNGATDATPGILVLTDTDKAMILPKVALPHLNIKNPAAGMLVYDTTNRQLAVFNGTNWSFWKP
;
A
#
# COMPACT_ATOMS: atom_id res chain seq x y z
N MET A 1 5.99 14.40 -68.15
CA MET A 1 5.42 14.70 -66.82
C MET A 1 6.14 13.83 -65.78
N LYS A 2 6.94 14.42 -64.88
CA LYS A 2 7.64 13.65 -63.83
C LYS A 2 6.71 13.45 -62.64
N LYS A 3 6.29 12.21 -62.36
CA LYS A 3 5.52 11.87 -61.16
C LYS A 3 6.43 12.00 -59.94
N LYS A 4 6.07 12.86 -59.00
CA LYS A 4 6.74 12.96 -57.69
C LYS A 4 6.04 12.00 -56.74
N THR A 5 6.75 10.97 -56.30
CA THR A 5 6.28 10.05 -55.26
C THR A 5 6.74 10.58 -53.91
N THR A 6 5.81 11.01 -53.06
CA THR A 6 6.11 11.42 -51.69
C THR A 6 5.97 10.19 -50.78
N ILE A 7 7.06 9.77 -50.14
CA ILE A 7 7.04 8.70 -49.13
C ILE A 7 6.90 9.37 -47.77
N LEU A 8 5.87 9.01 -47.01
CA LEU A 8 5.64 9.46 -45.64
C LEU A 8 6.21 8.41 -44.68
N VAL A 9 7.29 8.73 -43.97
CA VAL A 9 7.88 7.87 -42.93
C VAL A 9 7.26 8.24 -41.59
N LEU A 10 6.50 7.33 -41.00
CA LEU A 10 5.94 7.47 -39.65
C LEU A 10 6.95 6.92 -38.63
N ILE A 11 7.61 7.79 -37.87
CA ILE A 11 8.46 7.38 -36.74
C ILE A 11 7.55 7.23 -35.52
N GLY A 12 7.33 5.99 -35.09
CA GLY A 12 6.62 5.71 -33.84
C GLY A 12 7.51 6.06 -32.64
N VAL A 13 7.13 7.07 -31.86
CA VAL A 13 7.75 7.36 -30.57
C VAL A 13 7.12 6.42 -29.54
N SER A 14 7.84 5.38 -29.12
CA SER A 14 7.45 4.61 -27.94
C SER A 14 7.93 5.34 -26.69
N THR A 15 7.00 5.90 -25.92
CA THR A 15 7.31 6.37 -24.58
C THR A 15 7.26 5.18 -23.63
N MET A 16 8.32 4.95 -22.87
CA MET A 16 8.24 4.05 -21.72
C MET A 16 7.51 4.79 -20.60
N ALA A 17 6.35 4.28 -20.17
CA ALA A 17 5.69 4.78 -18.97
C ALA A 17 6.35 4.14 -17.75
N PHE A 18 6.94 4.95 -16.88
CA PHE A 18 7.46 4.48 -15.59
C PHE A 18 6.30 4.30 -14.62
N SER A 19 6.19 3.12 -14.01
CA SER A 19 5.09 2.74 -13.11
C SER A 19 5.38 3.17 -11.66
N GLN A 20 5.54 4.48 -11.46
CA GLN A 20 5.69 5.09 -10.13
C GLN A 20 4.51 6.01 -9.84
N VAL A 21 4.01 6.00 -8.61
CA VAL A 21 2.84 6.79 -8.20
C VAL A 21 3.21 7.75 -7.08
N ALA A 22 2.88 9.03 -7.27
CA ALA A 22 3.00 10.07 -6.26
C ALA A 22 1.60 10.51 -5.80
N ILE A 23 1.34 10.46 -4.49
CA ILE A 23 0.05 10.88 -3.89
C ILE A 23 0.29 12.05 -2.94
N GLY A 24 -0.47 13.14 -3.08
CA GLY A 24 -0.33 14.32 -2.22
C GLY A 24 0.99 15.10 -2.43
N LYS A 25 1.65 14.88 -3.57
CA LYS A 25 2.83 15.60 -4.04
C LYS A 25 2.86 15.60 -5.57
N SER A 26 3.61 16.52 -6.19
CA SER A 26 3.64 16.70 -7.65
C SER A 26 4.48 15.66 -8.40
N GLU A 27 5.46 15.05 -7.74
CA GLU A 27 6.42 14.12 -8.34
C GLU A 27 7.05 13.19 -7.30
N ILE A 28 7.64 12.08 -7.74
CA ILE A 28 8.46 11.19 -6.90
C ILE A 28 9.69 11.95 -6.40
N THR A 29 10.14 11.64 -5.17
CA THR A 29 11.36 12.20 -4.61
C THR A 29 12.54 11.90 -5.54
N LYS A 30 13.28 12.95 -5.88
CA LYS A 30 14.42 12.85 -6.78
C LYS A 30 15.65 12.32 -6.04
N LEU A 31 16.59 11.78 -6.82
CA LEU A 31 17.94 11.50 -6.35
C LEU A 31 18.65 12.82 -5.96
N SER A 32 19.87 12.71 -5.43
CA SER A 32 20.66 13.88 -5.00
C SER A 32 20.97 14.88 -6.12
N ASP A 33 20.78 14.50 -7.38
CA ASP A 33 20.92 15.37 -8.54
C ASP A 33 19.76 16.38 -8.71
N ASN A 34 18.67 16.24 -7.95
CA ASN A 34 17.45 17.03 -8.05
C ASN A 34 16.81 17.04 -9.46
N ILE A 35 17.12 16.04 -10.28
CA ILE A 35 16.59 15.89 -11.64
C ILE A 35 15.90 14.54 -11.78
N THR A 36 16.57 13.46 -11.36
CA THR A 36 16.15 12.09 -11.64
C THR A 36 15.17 11.60 -10.57
N PRO A 37 13.91 11.25 -10.90
CA PRO A 37 13.01 10.56 -9.97
C PRO A 37 13.68 9.29 -9.42
N ASN A 38 13.63 9.07 -8.11
CA ASN A 38 14.32 7.92 -7.51
C ASN A 38 13.74 6.61 -8.06
N PRO A 39 14.52 5.78 -8.80
CA PRO A 39 14.00 4.58 -9.45
C PRO A 39 13.61 3.48 -8.46
N GLY A 40 14.05 3.55 -7.20
CA GLY A 40 13.72 2.59 -6.15
C GLY A 40 12.37 2.81 -5.47
N ILE A 41 11.57 3.79 -5.91
CA ILE A 41 10.26 4.10 -5.32
C ILE A 41 9.14 3.61 -6.24
N SER A 42 8.20 2.81 -5.74
CA SER A 42 7.00 2.40 -6.49
C SER A 42 5.83 3.33 -6.21
N LEU A 43 5.61 3.62 -4.93
CA LEU A 43 4.53 4.48 -4.46
C LEU A 43 5.08 5.40 -3.38
N GLU A 44 4.78 6.69 -3.47
CA GLU A 44 5.19 7.65 -2.46
C GLU A 44 4.07 8.62 -2.11
N PHE A 45 3.91 8.81 -0.81
CA PHE A 45 3.02 9.83 -0.25
C PHE A 45 3.82 11.09 0.08
N GLY A 46 3.26 12.24 -0.30
CA GLY A 46 3.75 13.55 0.10
C GLY A 46 3.78 13.68 1.63
N PRO A 47 4.67 14.51 2.18
CA PRO A 47 4.62 14.83 3.59
C PRO A 47 3.30 15.53 3.88
N ASP A 48 2.50 14.94 4.78
CA ASP A 48 1.30 15.62 5.25
C ASP A 48 1.73 16.65 6.31
N THR A 49 1.73 17.92 5.95
CA THR A 49 2.10 19.00 6.87
C THR A 49 0.92 19.47 7.71
N THR A 50 -0.32 19.14 7.33
CA THR A 50 -1.55 19.71 7.88
C THR A 50 -2.37 18.70 8.66
N GLU A 51 -2.88 17.67 8.00
CA GLU A 51 -3.89 16.74 8.55
C GLU A 51 -3.24 15.49 9.16
N LYS A 52 -1.95 15.27 8.91
CA LYS A 52 -1.14 14.14 9.42
C LYS A 52 -1.81 12.77 9.15
N LYS A 53 -2.20 12.51 7.90
CA LYS A 53 -2.88 11.28 7.47
C LYS A 53 -1.94 10.07 7.40
N GLY A 54 -2.55 8.89 7.42
CA GLY A 54 -1.91 7.60 7.20
C GLY A 54 -2.67 6.74 6.19
N ILE A 55 -2.13 5.55 5.91
CA ILE A 55 -2.84 4.53 5.12
C ILE A 55 -3.75 3.77 6.09
N VAL A 56 -5.02 3.59 5.75
CA VAL A 56 -5.90 2.65 6.45
C VAL A 56 -5.86 1.32 5.71
N LEU A 57 -5.45 0.27 6.40
CA LEU A 57 -5.38 -1.07 5.83
C LEU A 57 -6.77 -1.64 5.57
N PRO A 58 -6.92 -2.54 4.57
CA PRO A 58 -8.13 -3.32 4.40
C PRO A 58 -8.46 -4.10 5.68
N TRP A 59 -9.73 -4.06 6.07
CA TRP A 59 -10.25 -4.79 7.23
C TRP A 59 -10.74 -6.17 6.80
N VAL A 60 -10.41 -7.18 7.59
CA VAL A 60 -10.88 -8.56 7.43
C VAL A 60 -11.44 -9.07 8.76
N THR A 61 -12.30 -10.08 8.72
CA THR A 61 -12.97 -10.62 9.92
C THR A 61 -12.30 -11.86 10.49
N GLY A 62 -11.09 -12.17 10.02
CA GLY A 62 -10.28 -13.25 10.57
C GLY A 62 -9.13 -13.62 9.66
N THR A 63 -8.03 -14.04 10.27
CA THR A 63 -6.85 -14.59 9.60
C THR A 63 -6.57 -16.00 10.12
N SER A 64 -5.93 -16.84 9.30
CA SER A 64 -5.57 -18.20 9.69
C SER A 64 -4.21 -18.60 9.10
N ASN A 65 -3.45 -19.38 9.88
CA ASN A 65 -2.21 -20.01 9.43
C ASN A 65 -2.42 -21.39 8.81
N SER A 66 -3.59 -21.99 9.06
CA SER A 66 -3.96 -23.30 8.53
C SER A 66 -4.77 -23.21 7.23
N SER A 67 -5.19 -22.01 6.86
CA SER A 67 -5.97 -21.74 5.67
C SER A 67 -5.23 -20.80 4.73
N PRO A 68 -5.31 -21.01 3.40
CA PRO A 68 -4.77 -20.07 2.43
C PRO A 68 -5.57 -18.77 2.34
N PHE A 69 -6.74 -18.64 2.98
CA PHE A 69 -7.61 -17.46 2.88
C PHE A 69 -7.80 -16.73 4.21
N ILE A 70 -8.31 -15.50 4.13
CA ILE A 70 -8.80 -14.68 5.25
C ILE A 70 -10.32 -14.61 5.23
N THR A 71 -10.95 -14.53 6.41
CA THR A 71 -12.41 -14.40 6.55
C THR A 71 -12.84 -12.97 6.24
N GLY A 72 -14.01 -12.78 5.62
CA GLY A 72 -14.50 -11.45 5.23
C GLY A 72 -13.99 -10.96 3.87
N TYR A 73 -13.22 -11.79 3.17
CA TYR A 73 -12.82 -11.60 1.78
C TYR A 73 -13.53 -12.66 0.91
N ALA A 74 -14.20 -12.23 -0.16
CA ALA A 74 -15.03 -13.12 -0.99
C ALA A 74 -14.23 -13.89 -2.07
N GLY A 75 -12.93 -13.62 -2.18
CA GLY A 75 -12.08 -14.27 -3.17
C GLY A 75 -11.54 -15.62 -2.70
N SER A 76 -11.46 -16.56 -3.63
CA SER A 76 -10.75 -17.85 -3.45
C SER A 76 -9.22 -17.68 -3.42
N ASN A 77 -8.72 -16.45 -3.36
CA ASN A 77 -7.31 -16.15 -3.59
C ASN A 77 -6.49 -16.42 -2.34
N THR A 78 -5.48 -17.25 -2.52
CA THR A 78 -4.43 -17.52 -1.55
C THR A 78 -3.78 -16.21 -1.08
N VAL A 79 -3.70 -15.98 0.22
CA VAL A 79 -2.86 -14.93 0.81
C VAL A 79 -1.41 -15.25 0.51
N VAL A 80 -0.65 -14.26 0.10
CA VAL A 80 0.79 -14.38 -0.14
C VAL A 80 1.59 -13.60 0.89
N ASP A 81 2.85 -14.03 1.10
CA ASP A 81 3.82 -13.25 1.87
C ASP A 81 3.93 -11.83 1.31
N GLY A 82 4.03 -10.83 2.19
CA GLY A 82 3.88 -9.43 1.78
C GLY A 82 2.53 -8.81 2.19
N THR A 83 1.49 -9.64 2.37
CA THR A 83 0.14 -9.16 2.68
C THR A 83 0.06 -8.52 4.05
N ILE A 84 -0.55 -7.33 4.14
CA ILE A 84 -0.81 -6.62 5.40
C ILE A 84 -2.32 -6.33 5.50
N VAL A 85 -2.93 -6.68 6.63
CA VAL A 85 -4.36 -6.47 6.90
C VAL A 85 -4.57 -5.96 8.32
N TYR A 86 -5.76 -5.42 8.57
CA TYR A 86 -6.27 -5.27 9.93
C TYR A 86 -7.38 -6.30 10.18
N ASP A 87 -7.19 -7.16 11.17
CA ASP A 87 -8.10 -8.22 11.55
C ASP A 87 -9.04 -7.71 12.65
N THR A 88 -10.33 -7.60 12.34
CA THR A 88 -11.36 -7.09 13.26
C THR A 88 -11.81 -8.13 14.28
N SER A 89 -11.44 -9.41 14.11
CA SER A 89 -11.80 -10.46 15.06
C SER A 89 -10.97 -10.38 16.35
N ASP A 90 -9.71 -9.97 16.25
CA ASP A 90 -8.79 -9.80 17.37
C ASP A 90 -8.14 -8.41 17.46
N HIS A 91 -8.59 -7.49 16.60
CA HIS A 91 -8.18 -6.09 16.54
C HIS A 91 -6.66 -5.92 16.37
N LYS A 92 -6.10 -6.65 15.42
CA LYS A 92 -4.66 -6.68 15.16
C LYS A 92 -4.32 -6.23 13.75
N VAL A 93 -3.26 -5.43 13.62
CA VAL A 93 -2.57 -5.29 12.32
C VAL A 93 -1.68 -6.51 12.15
N LYS A 94 -1.81 -7.21 11.03
CA LYS A 94 -1.10 -8.47 10.76
C LYS A 94 -0.37 -8.42 9.43
N TYR A 95 0.80 -9.04 9.38
CA TYR A 95 1.66 -9.17 8.21
C TYR A 95 1.96 -10.64 7.92
N LYS A 96 1.76 -11.08 6.68
CA LYS A 96 2.09 -12.44 6.25
C LYS A 96 3.57 -12.54 5.89
N LYS A 97 4.31 -13.38 6.61
CA LYS A 97 5.75 -13.62 6.42
C LYS A 97 6.06 -15.11 6.55
N ALA A 98 6.78 -15.67 5.58
CA ALA A 98 7.19 -17.07 5.58
C ALA A 98 6.02 -18.03 5.82
N GLY A 99 4.89 -17.77 5.16
CA GLY A 99 3.68 -18.58 5.29
C GLY A 99 2.93 -18.43 6.62
N THR A 100 3.36 -17.56 7.53
CA THR A 100 2.75 -17.35 8.85
C THR A 100 2.32 -15.90 9.05
N TRP A 101 1.18 -15.68 9.72
CA TRP A 101 0.74 -14.37 10.16
C TRP A 101 1.54 -13.94 11.38
N PHE A 102 2.10 -12.74 11.28
CA PHE A 102 2.84 -12.05 12.33
C PHE A 102 2.06 -10.81 12.77
N ASP A 103 1.86 -10.66 14.08
CA ASP A 103 1.17 -9.50 14.65
C ASP A 103 2.10 -8.27 14.66
N LEU A 104 1.70 -7.23 13.94
CA LEU A 104 2.34 -5.91 13.99
C LEU A 104 1.77 -5.03 15.11
N SER A 105 0.63 -5.34 15.69
CA SER A 105 0.14 -4.66 16.89
C SER A 105 0.11 -5.58 18.10
N VAL A 106 0.44 -5.05 19.27
CA VAL A 106 0.62 -5.86 20.49
C VAL A 106 -0.72 -6.06 21.21
N ASP A 107 -1.41 -4.97 21.51
CA ASP A 107 -2.64 -5.00 22.30
C ASP A 107 -3.84 -5.52 21.50
N THR A 108 -4.77 -6.18 22.19
CA THR A 108 -6.02 -6.72 21.63
C THR A 108 -7.25 -5.86 21.94
N ASN A 109 -7.06 -4.75 22.65
CA ASN A 109 -8.12 -3.82 23.05
C ASN A 109 -8.48 -2.79 21.97
N GLY A 110 -8.14 -3.06 20.72
CA GLY A 110 -8.47 -2.20 19.60
C GLY A 110 -9.99 -2.10 19.38
N ASN A 111 -10.40 -1.15 18.54
CA ASN A 111 -11.81 -0.91 18.22
C ASN A 111 -11.93 -0.45 16.77
N ALA A 112 -12.82 -1.10 16.01
CA ALA A 112 -13.21 -0.66 14.68
C ALA A 112 -14.73 -0.68 14.53
N ASN A 113 -15.30 0.39 13.95
CA ASN A 113 -16.71 0.43 13.58
C ASN A 113 -16.87 0.00 12.12
N THR A 114 -17.39 -1.21 11.89
CA THR A 114 -17.56 -1.83 10.56
C THR A 114 -18.90 -1.56 9.88
N THR A 115 -19.78 -0.79 10.52
CA THR A 115 -21.18 -0.65 10.08
C THR A 115 -21.35 -0.11 8.66
N LEU A 116 -20.39 0.68 8.17
CA LEU A 116 -20.41 1.20 6.79
C LEU A 116 -20.03 0.13 5.75
N GLN A 117 -19.35 -0.93 6.16
CA GLN A 117 -18.80 -1.98 5.33
C GLN A 117 -19.65 -3.26 5.39
N ASP A 118 -20.36 -3.52 6.50
CA ASP A 118 -21.07 -4.79 6.75
C ASP A 118 -22.09 -5.16 5.64
N SER A 119 -22.72 -4.15 5.02
CA SER A 119 -23.72 -4.37 3.96
C SER A 119 -23.11 -4.46 2.56
N LYS A 120 -21.78 -4.37 2.42
CA LYS A 120 -21.09 -4.32 1.13
C LYS A 120 -20.54 -5.70 0.80
N SER A 121 -20.76 -6.13 -0.43
CA SER A 121 -20.06 -7.30 -0.96
C SER A 121 -18.69 -6.88 -1.43
N ASP A 122 -17.69 -7.65 -1.03
CA ASP A 122 -16.34 -7.53 -1.57
C ASP A 122 -16.31 -7.89 -3.06
N LEU A 123 -15.39 -7.25 -3.81
CA LEU A 123 -15.17 -7.50 -5.23
C LEU A 123 -13.83 -8.24 -5.40
N PRO A 124 -13.83 -9.57 -5.51
CA PRO A 124 -12.60 -10.36 -5.36
C PRO A 124 -11.56 -10.13 -6.46
N ASN A 125 -11.99 -9.61 -7.61
CA ASN A 125 -11.12 -9.28 -8.75
C ASN A 125 -10.66 -7.80 -8.74
N ALA A 126 -11.06 -7.00 -7.74
CA ALA A 126 -10.58 -5.64 -7.61
C ALA A 126 -9.08 -5.65 -7.25
N LYS A 127 -8.26 -5.09 -8.12
CA LYS A 127 -6.82 -4.94 -7.92
C LYS A 127 -6.34 -3.61 -8.49
N ALA A 128 -5.58 -2.87 -7.71
CA ALA A 128 -4.68 -1.82 -8.17
C ALA A 128 -3.25 -2.38 -8.16
N ALA A 129 -2.62 -2.48 -9.33
CA ALA A 129 -1.25 -2.95 -9.47
C ALA A 129 -0.33 -1.79 -9.88
N ILE A 130 0.75 -1.58 -9.13
CA ILE A 130 1.77 -0.56 -9.41
C ILE A 130 3.09 -1.27 -9.67
N GLY A 131 3.58 -1.15 -10.90
CA GLY A 131 4.83 -1.74 -11.35
C GLY A 131 4.82 -2.03 -12.85
N THR A 132 5.97 -2.42 -13.38
CA THR A 132 6.22 -2.58 -14.81
C THR A 132 5.30 -3.62 -15.45
N ASN A 133 5.03 -4.71 -14.71
CA ASN A 133 4.18 -5.81 -15.16
C ASN A 133 2.77 -5.76 -14.53
N GLY A 134 2.33 -4.59 -14.03
CA GLY A 134 1.06 -4.48 -13.28
C GLY A 134 -0.17 -5.02 -14.01
N ALA A 135 -0.23 -4.90 -15.35
CA ALA A 135 -1.36 -5.38 -16.15
C ALA A 135 -1.46 -6.91 -16.28
N THR A 136 -0.34 -7.62 -16.14
CA THR A 136 -0.26 -9.09 -16.30
C THR A 136 0.07 -9.81 -14.99
N ASP A 137 0.36 -9.06 -13.91
CA ASP A 137 0.65 -9.62 -12.61
C ASP A 137 -0.57 -10.32 -12.00
N ALA A 138 -0.38 -11.59 -11.64
CA ALA A 138 -1.40 -12.45 -11.04
C ALA A 138 -1.33 -12.49 -9.51
N THR A 139 -0.40 -11.76 -8.87
CA THR A 139 -0.20 -11.75 -7.42
C THR A 139 -1.49 -11.29 -6.72
N PRO A 140 -2.07 -12.07 -5.81
CA PRO A 140 -3.33 -11.72 -5.18
C PRO A 140 -3.18 -10.54 -4.21
N GLY A 141 -4.15 -9.62 -4.21
CA GLY A 141 -4.19 -8.44 -3.34
C GLY A 141 -4.99 -7.30 -3.96
N ILE A 142 -5.47 -6.37 -3.12
CA ILE A 142 -6.22 -5.18 -3.57
C ILE A 142 -5.30 -4.05 -4.02
N LEU A 143 -4.13 -3.93 -3.39
CA LEU A 143 -3.02 -3.07 -3.80
C LEU A 143 -1.77 -3.94 -3.86
N VAL A 144 -1.17 -4.05 -5.05
CA VAL A 144 0.00 -4.88 -5.29
C VAL A 144 1.10 -4.03 -5.91
N LEU A 145 2.26 -3.98 -5.26
CA LEU A 145 3.47 -3.38 -5.83
C LEU A 145 4.24 -4.51 -6.52
N THR A 146 4.23 -4.52 -7.85
CA THR A 146 4.62 -5.69 -8.65
C THR A 146 6.10 -5.69 -9.03
N ASP A 147 6.79 -4.56 -8.89
CA ASP A 147 8.22 -4.47 -9.10
C ASP A 147 8.99 -5.07 -7.91
N THR A 148 9.98 -5.91 -8.18
CA THR A 148 10.76 -6.61 -7.15
C THR A 148 11.90 -5.77 -6.56
N ASP A 149 12.17 -4.60 -7.15
CA ASP A 149 13.29 -3.73 -6.84
C ASP A 149 12.86 -2.33 -6.37
N LYS A 150 11.57 -2.13 -6.11
CA LYS A 150 11.01 -0.84 -5.67
C LYS A 150 10.21 -0.98 -4.39
N ALA A 151 10.22 0.07 -3.58
CA ALA A 151 9.51 0.12 -2.31
C ALA A 151 8.44 1.22 -2.27
N MET A 152 7.46 1.05 -1.39
CA MET A 152 6.57 2.15 -1.01
C MET A 152 7.22 3.01 0.07
N ILE A 153 7.15 4.32 -0.12
CA ILE A 153 7.45 5.30 0.93
C ILE A 153 6.14 5.64 1.63
N LEU A 154 5.96 5.13 2.84
CA LEU A 154 4.77 5.36 3.67
C LEU A 154 4.51 6.86 3.93
N PRO A 155 3.27 7.25 4.26
CA PRO A 155 2.99 8.55 4.82
C PRO A 155 3.90 8.83 6.03
N LYS A 156 4.55 9.98 6.00
CA LYS A 156 5.56 10.39 6.98
C LYS A 156 4.95 11.35 7.98
N VAL A 157 4.95 10.98 9.26
CA VAL A 157 4.44 11.82 10.36
C VAL A 157 5.41 11.76 11.53
N ALA A 158 5.88 12.91 12.02
CA ALA A 158 6.67 12.97 13.24
C ALA A 158 5.79 12.63 14.45
N LEU A 159 6.24 11.74 15.35
CA LEU A 159 5.52 11.39 16.59
C LEU A 159 4.01 11.16 16.37
N PRO A 160 3.62 10.15 15.57
CA PRO A 160 2.24 9.99 15.10
C PRO A 160 1.22 9.84 16.24
N HIS A 161 1.61 9.21 17.35
CA HIS A 161 0.75 9.08 18.53
C HIS A 161 0.36 10.41 19.20
N LEU A 162 1.12 11.48 18.98
CA LEU A 162 0.80 12.83 19.47
C LEU A 162 0.10 13.66 18.41
N ASN A 163 0.49 13.48 17.15
CA ASN A 163 0.17 14.41 16.06
C ASN A 163 -1.00 13.98 15.19
N ILE A 164 -1.30 12.68 15.09
CA ILE A 164 -2.48 12.20 14.38
C ILE A 164 -3.67 12.26 15.33
N LYS A 165 -4.66 13.10 14.99
CA LYS A 165 -5.89 13.23 15.78
C LYS A 165 -6.92 12.25 15.26
N ASN A 166 -7.52 11.48 16.18
CA ASN A 166 -8.53 10.46 15.88
C ASN A 166 -8.08 9.46 14.78
N PRO A 167 -6.96 8.74 14.96
CA PRO A 167 -6.52 7.75 13.99
C PRO A 167 -7.57 6.64 13.81
N ALA A 168 -7.69 6.15 12.58
CA ALA A 168 -8.57 5.02 12.26
C ALA A 168 -7.88 3.68 12.55
N ALA A 169 -8.66 2.67 12.94
CA ALA A 169 -8.16 1.32 13.14
C ALA A 169 -7.52 0.76 11.88
N GLY A 170 -6.37 0.09 12.04
CA GLY A 170 -5.56 -0.39 10.92
C GLY A 170 -4.73 0.70 10.25
N MET A 171 -4.54 1.86 10.88
CA MET A 171 -3.71 2.92 10.32
C MET A 171 -2.22 2.57 10.35
N LEU A 172 -1.52 2.86 9.26
CA LEU A 172 -0.10 2.64 9.03
C LEU A 172 0.59 3.96 8.64
N VAL A 173 1.66 4.32 9.35
CA VAL A 173 2.50 5.50 9.07
C VAL A 173 3.96 5.24 9.44
N TYR A 174 4.87 6.06 8.90
CA TYR A 174 6.28 6.09 9.32
C TYR A 174 6.54 7.25 10.27
N ASP A 175 7.02 6.93 11.49
CA ASP A 175 7.46 7.92 12.47
C ASP A 175 8.82 8.49 12.08
N THR A 176 8.85 9.75 11.63
CA THR A 176 10.09 10.39 11.19
C THR A 176 11.01 10.82 12.33
N THR A 177 10.49 11.00 13.55
CA THR A 177 11.30 11.38 14.71
C THR A 177 12.06 10.18 15.23
N ASN A 178 11.36 9.07 15.44
CA ASN A 178 11.96 7.85 15.99
C ASN A 178 12.46 6.87 14.93
N ARG A 179 12.21 7.16 13.65
CA ARG A 179 12.61 6.35 12.48
C ARG A 179 12.12 4.91 12.55
N GLN A 180 10.81 4.75 12.74
CA GLN A 180 10.19 3.46 13.01
C GLN A 180 8.82 3.37 12.32
N LEU A 181 8.40 2.14 12.00
CA LEU A 181 7.03 1.89 11.59
C LEU A 181 6.10 2.11 12.77
N ALA A 182 4.96 2.75 12.54
CA ALA A 182 3.91 2.90 13.54
C ALA A 182 2.58 2.37 12.98
N VAL A 183 1.94 1.51 13.75
CA VAL A 183 0.62 0.95 13.44
C VAL A 183 -0.36 1.24 14.56
N PHE A 184 -1.60 1.54 14.21
CA PHE A 184 -2.68 1.80 15.17
C PHE A 184 -3.75 0.72 15.08
N ASN A 185 -4.06 0.08 16.21
CA ASN A 185 -5.04 -0.99 16.28
C ASN A 185 -6.48 -0.50 16.52
N GLY A 186 -6.73 0.81 16.49
CA GLY A 186 -8.02 1.40 16.86
C GLY A 186 -8.05 1.95 18.30
N THR A 187 -7.06 1.64 19.13
CA THR A 187 -6.94 2.20 20.49
C THR A 187 -5.50 2.51 20.88
N ASN A 188 -4.55 1.62 20.59
CA ASN A 188 -3.14 1.76 20.92
C ASN A 188 -2.25 1.78 19.67
N TRP A 189 -1.14 2.50 19.80
CA TRP A 189 -0.06 2.51 18.82
C TRP A 189 0.98 1.44 19.16
N SER A 190 1.43 0.69 18.15
CA SER A 190 2.60 -0.19 18.23
C SER A 190 3.69 0.31 17.29
N PHE A 191 4.95 0.16 17.70
CA PHE A 191 6.11 0.74 17.01
C PHE A 191 7.18 -0.31 16.74
N TRP A 192 7.72 -0.33 15.52
CA TRP A 192 8.76 -1.28 15.11
C TRP A 192 9.99 -0.57 14.57
N LYS A 193 11.12 -0.82 15.24
CA LYS A 193 12.43 -0.43 14.74
C LYS A 193 12.98 -1.51 13.80
N PRO A 194 13.76 -1.11 12.78
CA PRO A 194 14.60 -2.02 12.01
C PRO A 194 15.58 -2.79 12.89
#